data_AF-A0A285NMP3-F1
#
_entry.id   AF-A0A285NMP3-F1
#
_cell.length_a   1.000
_cell.length_b   1.000
_cell.length_c   1.000
_cell.angle_alpha   90.00
_cell.angle_beta   90.00
_cell.angle_gamma   90.00
#
_symmetry.space_group_name_H-M   'P 1'
#
loop_
_entity.id
_entity.type
_entity.pdbx_description
1 polymer ?
#
loop_
_entity_poly.entity_id
_entity_poly.type
_entity_poly.pdbx_seq_one_letter_code
_entity_poly.pdbx_strand_id
1 'polypeptide(L)'
;MDKYMQVLQELIKNTGLEGASLVSADGLPISSVLKPGLEEDRIAAMSAAILSLGERVSEELAKGGLEQITIKGENGYVILTGVGHDAVMVVLADNNAKLGLLLMEIKKAQERLKALI
;
A
#
# COMPACT_ATOMS: atom_id res chain seq x y z
N MET A 1 -9.84 -6.11 -18.46
CA MET A 1 -9.08 -5.17 -17.60
C MET A 1 -8.90 -5.87 -16.26
N ASP A 2 -7.68 -5.88 -15.74
CA ASP A 2 -7.35 -6.52 -14.46
C ASP A 2 -8.21 -5.92 -13.31
N LYS A 3 -8.85 -6.78 -12.51
CA LYS A 3 -9.76 -6.37 -11.43
C LYS A 3 -9.00 -5.64 -10.32
N TYR A 4 -7.74 -5.99 -10.05
CA TYR A 4 -6.91 -5.29 -9.07
C TYR A 4 -6.64 -3.85 -9.54
N MET A 5 -6.23 -3.70 -10.80
CA MET A 5 -5.96 -2.39 -11.39
C MET A 5 -7.17 -1.45 -11.34
N GLN A 6 -8.40 -1.97 -11.52
CA GLN A 6 -9.62 -1.16 -11.38
C GLN A 6 -9.79 -0.59 -9.97
N VAL A 7 -9.56 -1.39 -8.93
CA VAL A 7 -9.65 -0.92 -7.54
C VAL A 7 -8.59 0.14 -7.25
N LEU A 8 -7.35 -0.05 -7.74
CA LEU A 8 -6.26 0.93 -7.58
C LEU A 8 -6.55 2.24 -8.32
N GLN A 9 -7.11 2.19 -9.54
CA GLN A 9 -7.52 3.37 -10.30
C GLN A 9 -8.63 4.16 -9.59
N GLU A 10 -9.63 3.48 -9.05
CA GLU A 10 -10.69 4.12 -8.27
C GLU A 10 -10.13 4.78 -7.00
N LEU A 11 -9.22 4.10 -6.29
CA LEU A 11 -8.53 4.66 -5.12
C LEU A 11 -7.81 5.97 -5.49
N ILE A 12 -6.99 5.97 -6.55
CA ILE A 12 -6.26 7.16 -6.99
C ILE A 12 -7.22 8.28 -7.40
N LYS A 13 -8.29 7.95 -8.12
CA LYS A 13 -9.29 8.94 -8.53
C LYS A 13 -9.99 9.62 -7.35
N ASN A 14 -10.28 8.88 -6.27
CA ASN A 14 -11.00 9.40 -5.10
C ASN A 14 -10.11 10.26 -4.19
N THR A 15 -8.79 10.10 -4.28
CA THR A 15 -7.83 10.63 -3.30
C THR A 15 -6.82 11.61 -3.90
N GLY A 16 -6.58 11.55 -5.21
CA GLY A 16 -5.53 12.33 -5.88
C GLY A 16 -4.12 11.81 -5.63
N LEU A 17 -3.97 10.53 -5.26
CA LEU A 17 -2.68 9.91 -4.96
C LEU A 17 -1.69 9.95 -6.12
N GLU A 18 -0.40 9.87 -5.78
CA GLU A 18 0.68 9.81 -6.74
C GLU A 18 0.83 8.43 -7.38
N GLY A 19 0.44 7.40 -6.64
CA GLY A 19 0.40 6.04 -7.12
C GLY A 19 -0.05 5.07 -6.06
N ALA A 20 -0.44 3.88 -6.50
CA ALA A 20 -0.73 2.75 -5.65
C ALA A 20 -0.23 1.45 -6.32
N SER A 21 0.24 0.50 -5.52
CA SER A 21 0.72 -0.79 -5.99
C SER A 21 0.21 -1.90 -5.07
N LEU A 22 -0.16 -3.03 -5.64
CA LEU A 22 -0.43 -4.28 -4.94
C LEU A 22 0.76 -5.20 -5.19
N VAL A 23 1.34 -5.70 -4.10
CA VAL A 23 2.57 -6.50 -4.09
C VAL A 23 2.30 -7.78 -3.33
N SER A 24 2.86 -8.92 -3.74
CA SER A 24 2.78 -10.15 -2.95
C SER A 24 3.59 -10.07 -1.65
N ALA A 25 3.30 -10.94 -0.69
CA ALA A 25 4.09 -11.07 0.54
C ALA A 25 5.59 -11.36 0.24
N ASP A 26 5.87 -12.03 -0.87
CA ASP A 26 7.23 -12.36 -1.33
C ASP A 26 7.93 -11.21 -2.09
N GLY A 27 7.28 -10.05 -2.23
CA GLY A 27 7.87 -8.88 -2.87
C GLY A 27 7.82 -8.89 -4.39
N LEU A 28 6.83 -9.57 -5.00
CA LEU A 28 6.60 -9.53 -6.44
C LEU A 28 5.44 -8.57 -6.78
N PRO A 29 5.56 -7.74 -7.83
CA PRO A 29 4.45 -6.90 -8.29
C PRO A 29 3.24 -7.74 -8.72
N ILE A 30 2.04 -7.38 -8.26
CA ILE A 30 0.76 -7.98 -8.70
C ILE A 30 0.07 -7.05 -9.69
N SER A 31 -0.11 -5.78 -9.31
CA SER A 31 -0.75 -4.77 -10.14
C SER A 31 -0.39 -3.38 -9.62
N SER A 32 -0.18 -2.42 -10.51
CA SER A 32 0.27 -1.08 -10.12
C SER A 32 -0.37 0.01 -10.98
N VAL A 33 -0.61 1.17 -10.36
CA VAL A 33 -1.02 2.39 -11.04
C VAL A 33 -0.13 3.50 -10.52
N LEU A 34 0.90 3.83 -11.29
CA LEU A 34 2.00 4.69 -10.86
C LEU A 34 2.19 5.87 -11.82
N LYS A 35 2.62 7.02 -11.29
CA LYS A 35 3.15 8.12 -12.11
C LYS A 35 4.41 7.67 -12.87
N PRO A 36 4.71 8.29 -14.04
CA PRO A 36 5.95 8.04 -14.76
C PRO A 36 7.20 8.24 -13.88
N GLY A 37 8.18 7.35 -14.01
CA GLY A 37 9.44 7.39 -13.24
C GLY A 37 9.43 6.56 -11.94
N LEU A 38 8.27 6.01 -11.55
CA LEU A 38 8.18 5.01 -10.49
C LEU A 38 8.19 3.61 -11.10
N GLU A 39 9.04 2.74 -10.57
CA GLU A 39 9.19 1.35 -11.02
C GLU A 39 8.52 0.41 -10.00
N GLU A 40 7.62 -0.44 -10.47
CA GLU A 40 6.88 -1.38 -9.62
C GLU A 40 7.80 -2.38 -8.91
N ASP A 41 8.84 -2.87 -9.59
CA ASP A 41 9.83 -3.80 -9.01
C ASP A 41 10.55 -3.20 -7.80
N ARG A 42 10.88 -1.91 -7.86
CA ARG A 42 11.53 -1.21 -6.73
C ARG A 42 10.57 -1.08 -5.55
N ILE A 43 9.33 -0.68 -5.82
CA ILE A 43 8.31 -0.55 -4.78
C ILE A 43 8.07 -1.90 -4.11
N ALA A 44 7.99 -2.97 -4.91
CA ALA A 44 7.78 -4.32 -4.43
C ALA A 44 8.89 -4.79 -3.48
N ALA A 45 10.16 -4.66 -3.91
CA ALA A 45 11.32 -5.03 -3.11
C ALA A 45 11.42 -4.24 -1.79
N MET A 46 11.23 -2.92 -1.84
CA MET A 46 11.26 -2.08 -0.63
C MET A 46 10.13 -2.45 0.34
N SER A 47 8.95 -2.75 -0.20
CA SER A 47 7.77 -3.07 0.62
C SER A 47 7.94 -4.39 1.36
N ALA A 48 8.43 -5.44 0.69
CA ALA A 48 8.73 -6.72 1.33
C ALA A 48 9.70 -6.55 2.50
N ALA A 49 10.80 -5.82 2.31
CA ALA A 49 11.79 -5.58 3.36
C ALA A 49 11.19 -4.81 4.56
N ILE A 50 10.40 -3.76 4.30
CA ILE A 50 9.76 -2.95 5.35
C ILE A 50 8.72 -3.77 6.13
N LEU A 51 7.94 -4.61 5.44
CA LEU A 51 6.94 -5.48 6.07
C LEU A 51 7.60 -6.49 7.01
N SER A 52 8.62 -7.22 6.55
CA SER A 52 9.33 -8.19 7.39
C SER A 52 9.90 -7.55 8.65
N LEU A 53 10.43 -6.33 8.54
CA LEU A 53 10.90 -5.58 9.70
C LEU A 53 9.75 -5.09 10.59
N GLY A 54 8.66 -4.60 10.00
CA GLY A 54 7.50 -4.09 10.74
C GLY A 54 6.77 -5.17 11.52
N GLU A 55 6.61 -6.36 10.93
CA GLU A 55 6.03 -7.54 11.59
C GLU A 55 6.86 -7.93 12.80
N ARG A 56 8.18 -8.03 12.62
CA ARG A 56 9.12 -8.35 13.69
C ARG A 56 9.09 -7.30 14.81
N VAL A 57 9.07 -6.02 14.47
CA VAL A 57 8.95 -4.92 15.46
C VAL A 57 7.62 -5.01 16.21
N SER A 58 6.51 -5.29 15.51
CA SER A 58 5.19 -5.42 16.13
C SER A 58 5.13 -6.59 17.10
N GLU A 59 5.72 -7.73 16.73
CA GLU A 59 5.82 -8.91 17.57
C GLU A 59 6.73 -8.67 18.79
N GLU A 60 7.97 -8.24 18.58
CA GLU A 60 8.97 -8.04 19.64
C GLU A 60 8.54 -6.96 20.65
N LEU A 61 7.81 -5.93 20.20
CA LEU A 61 7.30 -4.86 21.07
C LEU A 61 5.89 -5.13 21.62
N ALA A 62 5.37 -6.36 21.48
CA ALA A 62 4.05 -6.75 21.96
C ALA A 62 2.93 -5.80 21.51
N LYS A 63 2.88 -5.52 20.20
CA LYS A 63 1.84 -4.72 19.55
C LYS A 63 0.84 -5.59 18.78
N GLY A 64 1.07 -6.90 18.71
CA GLY A 64 0.20 -7.85 18.02
C GLY A 64 0.56 -7.94 16.53
N GLY A 65 -0.43 -8.26 15.69
CA GLY A 65 -0.24 -8.33 14.24
C GLY A 65 -0.01 -6.95 13.63
N LEU A 66 0.85 -6.87 12.61
CA LEU A 66 1.07 -5.64 11.86
C LEU A 66 -0.17 -5.32 11.01
N GLU A 67 -0.84 -4.21 11.29
CA GLU A 67 -1.99 -3.76 10.48
C GLU A 67 -1.59 -2.79 9.36
N GLN A 68 -0.66 -1.87 9.67
CA GLN A 68 -0.29 -0.78 8.77
C GLN A 68 1.09 -0.21 9.13
N ILE A 69 1.83 0.21 8.10
CA ILE A 69 3.04 1.04 8.24
C ILE A 69 2.78 2.36 7.53
N THR A 70 3.08 3.48 8.21
CA THR A 70 3.03 4.82 7.62
C THR A 70 4.39 5.48 7.75
N ILE A 71 4.98 5.85 6.63
CA ILE A 71 6.25 6.58 6.55
C ILE A 71 5.91 8.01 6.15
N LYS A 72 6.28 8.98 6.99
CA LYS A 72 6.18 10.41 6.66
C LYS A 72 7.54 10.91 6.23
N GLY A 73 7.65 11.33 4.98
CA GLY A 73 8.81 12.04 4.45
C GLY A 73 8.58 13.55 4.41
N GLU A 74 9.62 14.28 4.02
CA GLU A 74 9.53 15.73 3.80
C GLU A 74 8.58 16.09 2.65
N ASN A 75 8.34 15.16 1.72
CA ASN A 75 7.57 15.38 0.50
C ASN A 75 6.21 14.65 0.47
N GLY A 76 5.85 13.94 1.54
CA GLY A 76 4.58 13.24 1.59
C GLY A 76 4.62 11.96 2.42
N TYR A 77 3.80 11.00 2.02
CA TYR A 77 3.53 9.78 2.76
C TYR A 77 3.69 8.53 1.89
N VAL A 78 4.27 7.48 2.47
CA VAL A 78 4.19 6.11 1.96
C VAL A 78 3.40 5.30 2.98
N ILE A 79 2.32 4.66 2.54
CA ILE A 79 1.45 3.86 3.40
C ILE A 79 1.41 2.44 2.89
N LEU A 80 1.71 1.47 3.74
CA LEU A 80 1.64 0.04 3.45
C LEU A 80 0.56 -0.58 4.33
N THR A 81 -0.36 -1.34 3.74
CA THR A 81 -1.38 -2.08 4.48
C THR A 81 -1.55 -3.49 3.92
N GLY A 82 -1.65 -4.48 4.81
CA GLY A 82 -1.85 -5.87 4.41
C GLY A 82 -3.19 -6.08 3.71
N VAL A 83 -3.21 -6.90 2.66
CA VAL A 83 -4.41 -7.30 1.93
C VAL A 83 -4.51 -8.83 2.02
N GLY A 84 -5.32 -9.31 2.96
CA GLY A 84 -5.36 -10.74 3.26
C GLY A 84 -4.03 -11.21 3.88
N HIS A 85 -3.61 -12.43 3.56
CA HIS A 85 -2.33 -12.99 4.03
C HIS A 85 -1.23 -12.94 2.96
N ASP A 86 -1.59 -12.73 1.69
CA ASP A 86 -0.71 -13.01 0.56
C ASP A 86 -0.21 -11.75 -0.16
N ALA A 87 -0.73 -10.57 0.20
CA ALA A 87 -0.41 -9.33 -0.47
C ALA A 87 -0.40 -8.11 0.44
N VAL A 88 0.22 -7.04 -0.04
CA VAL A 88 0.28 -5.73 0.58
C VAL A 88 -0.01 -4.65 -0.45
N MET A 89 -0.84 -3.69 -0.06
CA MET A 89 -1.09 -2.49 -0.84
C MET A 89 -0.20 -1.36 -0.35
N VAL A 90 0.50 -0.73 -1.29
CA VAL A 90 1.44 0.37 -1.08
C VAL A 90 0.86 1.60 -1.75
N VAL A 91 0.83 2.72 -1.04
CA VAL A 91 0.22 3.97 -1.49
C VAL A 91 1.19 5.13 -1.31
N LEU A 92 1.29 5.98 -2.34
CA LEU A 92 2.16 7.15 -2.40
C LEU A 92 1.31 8.41 -2.46
N ALA A 93 1.50 9.30 -1.48
CA ALA A 93 0.74 10.53 -1.35
C ALA A 93 1.68 11.73 -1.15
N ASP A 94 1.30 12.90 -1.65
CA ASP A 94 2.03 14.14 -1.38
C ASP A 94 1.67 14.73 0.01
N ASN A 95 2.30 15.85 0.38
CA ASN A 95 2.02 16.55 1.64
C ASN A 95 0.63 17.21 1.71
N ASN A 96 -0.05 17.38 0.59
CA ASN A 96 -1.39 17.98 0.55
C ASN A 96 -2.49 16.93 0.78
N ALA A 97 -2.12 15.65 0.87
CA ALA A 97 -3.04 14.56 1.12
C ALA A 97 -3.82 14.75 2.42
N LYS A 98 -5.15 14.69 2.32
CA LYS A 98 -6.04 14.70 3.49
C LYS A 98 -5.97 13.34 4.18
N LEU A 99 -5.02 13.17 5.10
CA LEU A 99 -4.67 11.87 5.67
C LEU A 99 -5.86 11.06 6.20
N GLY A 100 -6.82 11.69 6.89
CA GLY A 100 -8.03 10.99 7.36
C GLY A 100 -8.91 10.42 6.23
N LEU A 101 -9.08 11.19 5.14
CA LEU A 101 -9.81 10.74 3.95
C LEU A 101 -9.05 9.63 3.23
N LEU A 102 -7.72 9.78 3.12
CA LEU A 102 -6.85 8.81 2.50
C LEU A 102 -6.94 7.44 3.20
N LEU A 103 -6.81 7.42 4.54
CA LEU A 103 -6.90 6.18 5.32
C LEU A 103 -8.26 5.49 5.17
N MET A 104 -9.35 6.27 5.06
CA MET A 104 -10.69 5.73 4.81
C MET A 104 -10.80 5.07 3.43
N GLU A 105 -10.28 5.71 2.37
CA GLU A 105 -10.31 5.16 1.01
C GLU A 105 -9.37 3.95 0.86
N ILE A 106 -8.21 3.98 1.52
CA ILE A 106 -7.29 2.83 1.63
C ILE A 106 -8.02 1.62 2.22
N LYS A 107 -8.76 1.80 3.33
CA LYS A 107 -9.50 0.70 3.96
C LYS A 107 -10.56 0.10 3.02
N LYS A 108 -11.30 0.95 2.29
CA LYS A 108 -12.28 0.47 1.29
C LYS A 108 -11.63 -0.30 0.16
N ALA A 109 -10.49 0.19 -0.35
CA ALA A 109 -9.74 -0.48 -1.39
C ALA A 109 -9.18 -1.83 -0.89
N GLN A 110 -8.64 -1.86 0.32
CA GLN A 110 -8.15 -3.07 0.99
C GLN A 110 -9.24 -4.14 1.10
N GLU A 111 -10.45 -3.78 1.55
CA GLU A 111 -11.59 -4.72 1.63
C GLU A 111 -11.97 -5.29 0.26
N ARG A 112 -11.97 -4.46 -0.79
CA ARG A 112 -12.26 -4.90 -2.16
C ARG A 112 -11.17 -5.79 -2.73
N LEU A 113 -9.91 -5.45 -2.53
CA LEU A 113 -8.78 -6.25 -2.99
C LEU A 113 -8.74 -7.60 -2.26
N LYS A 114 -9.04 -7.62 -0.96
CA LYS A 114 -9.13 -8.86 -0.18
C LYS A 114 -10.21 -9.83 -0.69
N ALA A 115 -11.28 -9.32 -1.30
CA ALA A 115 -12.30 -10.18 -1.92
C ALA A 115 -11.89 -10.76 -3.28
N LEU A 116 -10.74 -10.34 -3.82
CA LEU A 116 -10.20 -10.77 -5.11
C LEU A 116 -8.97 -11.68 -4.95
N ILE A 117 -8.45 -11.84 -3.74
CA ILE A 117 -7.31 -12.71 -3.40
C ILE A 117 -7.84 -13.96 -2.73
#